data_AF-A0A850KL60-F1
#
_entry.id   AF-A0A850KL60-F1
#
_cell.length_a   1.000
_cell.length_b   1.000
_cell.length_c   1.000
_cell.angle_alpha   90.00
_cell.angle_beta   90.00
_cell.angle_gamma   90.00
#
_symmetry.space_group_name_H-M   'P 1'
#
loop_
_entity.id
_entity.type
_entity.pdbx_description
1 polymer ?
#
loop_
_entity_poly.entity_id
_entity_poly.type
_entity_poly.pdbx_seq_one_letter_code
_entity_poly.pdbx_strand_id
1 'polypeptide(L)'
;MYSTTDDKKNTGIPFIDENHHIIQNCINELCEDIAVHKEIDQVLEKVDTMIQKIEPYLETKAACQQRNACQRDIYAHHVIQALLDLRTVISQFGQAMSPAAATTEIRQWAKLYIFEEDLKCSVCARDISKKLS
;
A
#
# COMPACT_ATOMS: atom_id res chain seq x y z
N MET A 1 8.58 8.97 -22.52
CA MET A 1 7.25 9.33 -21.97
C MET A 1 6.83 8.21 -21.05
N TYR A 2 7.05 8.36 -19.74
CA TYR A 2 6.62 7.37 -18.77
C TYR A 2 5.14 7.61 -18.50
N SER A 3 4.30 6.63 -18.84
CA SER A 3 2.86 6.68 -18.68
C SER A 3 2.53 6.86 -17.19
N THR A 4 2.05 8.04 -16.82
CA THR A 4 1.44 8.34 -15.53
C THR A 4 0.16 7.52 -15.42
N THR A 5 0.24 6.35 -14.81
CA THR A 5 -0.94 5.63 -14.29
C THR A 5 -1.45 6.35 -13.04
N ASP A 6 -1.91 7.59 -13.22
CA ASP A 6 -2.49 8.46 -12.19
C ASP A 6 -4.03 8.53 -12.26
N ASP A 7 -4.66 7.67 -13.06
CA ASP A 7 -6.11 7.66 -13.14
C ASP A 7 -6.72 6.75 -12.07
N LYS A 8 -7.19 7.42 -11.00
CA LYS A 8 -8.06 6.98 -9.90
C LYS A 8 -7.40 6.30 -8.71
N LYS A 9 -6.80 7.12 -7.82
CA LYS A 9 -6.49 6.74 -6.43
C LYS A 9 -7.40 7.39 -5.39
N ASN A 10 -8.29 8.29 -5.79
CA ASN A 10 -9.21 8.95 -4.85
C ASN A 10 -10.46 8.10 -4.67
N THR A 11 -10.60 7.54 -3.48
CA THR A 11 -11.81 6.89 -2.98
C THR A 11 -12.90 7.89 -2.59
N GLY A 12 -12.54 9.17 -2.42
CA GLY A 12 -13.43 10.20 -1.89
C GLY A 12 -13.56 10.13 -0.37
N ILE A 13 -12.71 9.32 0.29
CA ILE A 13 -12.66 9.16 1.74
C ILE A 13 -11.33 9.77 2.20
N PRO A 14 -11.33 10.96 2.84
CA PRO A 14 -10.13 11.73 3.14
C PRO A 14 -9.00 10.94 3.80
N PHE A 15 -9.28 10.15 4.83
CA PHE A 15 -8.23 9.41 5.53
C PHE A 15 -7.65 8.28 4.65
N ILE A 16 -8.42 7.70 3.74
CA ILE A 16 -7.92 6.68 2.82
C ILE A 16 -7.06 7.36 1.74
N ASP A 17 -7.55 8.46 1.18
CA ASP A 17 -6.85 9.20 0.13
C ASP A 17 -5.52 9.78 0.63
N GLU A 18 -5.48 10.31 1.87
CA GLU A 18 -4.25 10.74 2.53
C GLU A 18 -3.23 9.59 2.68
N ASN A 19 -3.69 8.43 3.14
CA ASN A 19 -2.83 7.27 3.27
C ASN A 19 -2.38 6.69 1.92
N HIS A 20 -3.21 6.79 0.87
CA HIS A 20 -2.80 6.44 -0.49
C HIS A 20 -1.60 7.28 -0.96
N HIS A 21 -1.58 8.58 -0.63
CA HIS A 21 -0.44 9.44 -0.94
C HIS A 21 0.82 9.03 -0.17
N ILE A 22 0.71 8.75 1.13
CA ILE A 22 1.83 8.29 1.96
C ILE A 22 2.42 6.99 1.41
N ILE A 23 1.56 6.02 1.09
CA ILE A 23 1.94 4.72 0.54
C ILE A 23 2.62 4.89 -0.82
N GLN A 24 2.05 5.73 -1.70
CA GLN A 24 2.64 6.01 -3.00
C GLN A 24 4.04 6.60 -2.90
N ASN A 25 4.27 7.50 -1.95
CA ASN A 25 5.58 8.08 -1.72
C ASN A 25 6.58 7.01 -1.25
N CYS A 26 6.20 6.16 -0.29
CA CYS A 26 7.05 5.05 0.16
C CYS A 26 7.43 4.10 -0.98
N ILE A 27 6.46 3.77 -1.85
CA ILE A 27 6.69 2.94 -3.05
C ILE A 27 7.67 3.60 -4.01
N ASN A 28 7.48 4.89 -4.31
CA ASN A 28 8.35 5.60 -5.23
C ASN A 28 9.78 5.66 -4.69
N GLU A 29 9.96 6.00 -3.41
CA GLU A 29 11.25 6.00 -2.74
C GLU A 29 11.93 4.63 -2.73
N LEU A 30 11.16 3.54 -2.57
CA LEU A 30 11.69 2.17 -2.62
C LEU A 30 12.13 1.79 -4.05
N CYS A 31 11.33 2.17 -5.05
CA CYS A 31 11.66 1.93 -6.46
C CYS A 31 12.90 2.74 -6.90
N GLU A 32 13.06 3.96 -6.39
CA GLU A 32 14.24 4.80 -6.63
C GLU A 32 15.49 4.16 -6.03
N ASP A 33 15.43 3.69 -4.78
CA ASP A 33 16.53 2.98 -4.12
C ASP A 33 16.94 1.72 -4.91
N ILE A 34 15.98 0.97 -5.44
CA ILE A 34 16.22 -0.18 -6.32
C ILE A 34 16.86 0.25 -7.65
N ALA A 35 16.39 1.34 -8.26
CA ALA A 35 16.91 1.82 -9.54
C ALA A 35 18.39 2.24 -9.44
N VAL A 36 18.80 2.81 -8.31
CA VAL A 36 20.20 3.17 -8.05
C VAL A 36 21.04 2.02 -7.49
N HIS A 37 20.49 0.79 -7.46
CA HIS A 37 21.17 -0.42 -6.96
C HIS A 37 21.69 -0.27 -5.53
N LYS A 38 20.88 0.34 -4.66
CA LYS A 38 21.18 0.43 -3.24
C LYS A 38 21.33 -0.96 -2.63
N GLU A 39 22.12 -1.06 -1.58
CA GLU A 39 22.38 -2.33 -0.89
C GLU A 39 21.07 -2.96 -0.43
N ILE A 40 20.96 -4.29 -0.59
CA ILE A 40 19.73 -5.03 -0.33
C ILE A 40 19.24 -4.84 1.11
N ASP A 41 20.13 -4.80 2.09
CA ASP A 41 19.75 -4.62 3.50
C ASP A 41 19.01 -3.29 3.72
N GLN A 42 19.44 -2.23 3.05
CA GLN A 42 18.79 -0.92 3.12
C GLN A 42 17.43 -0.91 2.40
N VAL A 43 17.31 -1.66 1.31
CA VAL A 43 16.02 -1.85 0.60
C VAL A 43 15.04 -2.60 1.49
N LEU A 44 15.48 -3.68 2.15
CA LEU A 44 14.65 -4.49 3.04
C LEU A 44 14.25 -3.72 4.31
N GLU A 45 15.14 -2.94 4.91
CA GLU A 45 14.83 -2.05 6.03
C GLU A 45 13.74 -1.03 5.66
N LYS A 46 13.76 -0.54 4.41
CA LYS A 46 12.73 0.38 3.92
C LYS A 46 11.36 -0.30 3.73
N VAL A 47 11.35 -1.58 3.31
CA VAL A 47 10.13 -2.40 3.32
C VAL A 47 9.59 -2.56 4.75
N ASP A 48 10.47 -2.84 5.72
CA ASP A 48 10.11 -2.96 7.14
C ASP A 48 9.55 -1.63 7.69
N THR A 49 10.14 -0.50 7.30
CA THR A 49 9.62 0.84 7.62
C THR A 49 8.25 1.10 6.98
N MET A 50 8.03 0.61 5.77
CA MET A 50 6.74 0.74 5.08
C MET A 50 5.65 -0.07 5.81
N ILE A 51 5.96 -1.26 6.33
CA ILE A 51 5.05 -2.05 7.18
C ILE A 51 4.59 -1.20 8.38
N GLN A 52 5.54 -0.63 9.12
CA GLN A 52 5.24 0.19 10.31
C GLN A 52 4.40 1.43 10.00
N LYS A 53 4.57 2.05 8.83
CA LYS A 53 3.77 3.21 8.41
C LYS A 53 2.36 2.84 7.97
N ILE A 54 2.18 1.65 7.41
CA ILE A 54 0.91 1.22 6.82
C ILE A 54 -0.01 0.56 7.85
N GLU A 55 0.55 -0.11 8.86
CA GLU A 55 -0.19 -0.82 9.89
C GLU A 55 -1.26 0.05 10.60
N PRO A 56 -0.97 1.29 11.07
CA PRO A 56 -1.99 2.13 11.71
C PRO A 56 -3.16 2.49 10.79
N TYR A 57 -2.88 2.66 9.50
CA TYR A 57 -3.90 2.92 8.49
C TYR A 57 -4.79 1.68 8.28
N LEU A 58 -4.20 0.50 8.18
CA LEU A 58 -4.95 -0.75 8.04
C LEU A 58 -5.82 -1.04 9.25
N GLU A 59 -5.33 -0.77 10.46
CA GLU A 59 -6.13 -0.86 11.69
C GLU A 59 -7.31 0.12 11.67
N THR A 60 -7.07 1.38 11.29
CA THR A 60 -8.11 2.41 11.18
C THR A 60 -9.18 2.01 10.15
N LYS A 61 -8.76 1.48 9.00
CA LYS A 61 -9.65 0.97 7.95
C LYS A 61 -10.45 -0.24 8.45
N ALA A 62 -9.82 -1.19 9.12
CA ALA A 62 -10.48 -2.36 9.69
C ALA A 62 -11.55 -1.95 10.72
N ALA A 63 -11.23 -1.02 11.62
CA ALA A 63 -12.19 -0.48 12.58
C ALA A 63 -13.37 0.21 11.87
N CYS A 64 -13.10 0.99 10.83
CA CYS A 64 -14.15 1.61 10.01
C CYS A 64 -15.07 0.57 9.34
N GLN A 65 -14.48 -0.48 8.74
CA GLN A 65 -15.21 -1.56 8.10
C GLN A 65 -16.09 -2.30 9.10
N GLN A 66 -15.57 -2.59 10.30
CA GLN A 66 -16.31 -3.24 11.38
C GLN A 66 -17.49 -2.37 11.85
N ARG A 67 -17.28 -1.08 12.10
CA ARG A 67 -18.35 -0.15 12.55
C ARG A 67 -19.49 -0.04 11.56
N ASN A 68 -19.19 -0.13 10.26
CA ASN A 68 -20.17 0.07 9.20
C ASN A 68 -20.65 -1.24 8.56
N ALA A 69 -20.37 -2.39 9.18
CA ALA A 69 -20.74 -3.72 8.69
C ALA A 69 -20.36 -3.93 7.22
N CYS A 70 -19.13 -3.56 6.85
CA CYS A 70 -18.62 -3.85 5.51
C CYS A 70 -18.65 -5.37 5.30
N GLN A 71 -19.26 -5.84 4.21
CA GLN A 71 -19.27 -7.27 3.85
C GLN A 71 -17.89 -7.79 3.43
N ARG A 72 -16.92 -6.90 3.33
CA ARG A 72 -15.54 -7.16 2.96
C ARG A 72 -14.76 -7.44 4.25
N ASP A 73 -14.21 -8.64 4.33
CA ASP A 73 -13.67 -9.25 5.56
C ASP A 73 -12.26 -8.75 5.92
N ILE A 74 -11.95 -8.71 7.21
CA ILE A 74 -10.77 -8.14 7.90
C ILE A 74 -9.46 -8.20 7.07
N TYR A 75 -9.14 -7.11 6.34
CA TYR A 75 -8.03 -7.07 5.35
C TYR A 75 -6.66 -6.82 5.93
N ALA A 76 -6.56 -6.19 7.11
CA ALA A 76 -5.29 -5.69 7.62
C ALA A 76 -4.21 -6.78 7.67
N HIS A 77 -4.56 -7.96 8.21
CA HIS A 77 -3.65 -9.08 8.29
C HIS A 77 -3.20 -9.60 6.92
N HIS A 78 -4.10 -9.67 5.94
CA HIS A 78 -3.78 -10.13 4.59
C HIS A 78 -2.85 -9.17 3.85
N VAL A 79 -3.06 -7.85 3.99
CA VAL A 79 -2.21 -6.84 3.39
C VAL A 79 -0.79 -6.88 3.99
N ILE A 80 -0.69 -7.02 5.32
CA ILE A 80 0.61 -7.16 6.00
C ILE A 80 1.31 -8.45 5.57
N GLN A 81 0.60 -9.58 5.49
CA GLN A 81 1.18 -10.84 5.01
C GLN A 81 1.71 -10.71 3.57
N ALA A 82 0.92 -10.10 2.67
CA ALA A 82 1.36 -9.86 1.30
C ALA A 82 2.60 -8.94 1.23
N LEU A 83 2.74 -8.01 2.18
CA LEU A 83 3.92 -7.14 2.26
C LEU A 83 5.15 -7.88 2.78
N LEU A 84 4.97 -8.82 3.71
CA LEU A 84 6.03 -9.73 4.16
C LEU A 84 6.47 -10.67 3.03
N ASP A 85 5.52 -11.19 2.24
CA ASP A 85 5.83 -12.02 1.07
C ASP A 85 6.60 -11.21 0.03
N LEU A 86 6.21 -9.96 -0.23
CA LEU A 86 6.95 -9.03 -1.08
C LEU A 86 8.39 -8.82 -0.58
N ARG A 87 8.58 -8.67 0.73
CA ARG A 87 9.92 -8.56 1.34
C ARG A 87 10.79 -9.78 1.01
N THR A 88 10.24 -10.99 1.11
CA THR A 88 10.94 -12.24 0.73
C THR A 88 11.25 -12.31 -0.77
N VAL A 89 10.36 -11.80 -1.62
CA VAL A 89 10.61 -11.72 -3.07
C VAL A 89 11.74 -10.73 -3.38
N ILE A 90 11.70 -9.55 -2.77
CA ILE A 90 12.71 -8.49 -2.94
C ILE A 90 14.07 -8.93 -2.40
N SER A 91 14.16 -9.83 -1.41
CA SER A 91 15.45 -10.30 -0.89
C SER A 91 16.31 -11.02 -1.95
N GLN A 92 15.75 -11.37 -3.10
CA GLN A 92 16.47 -11.94 -4.24
C GLN A 92 17.01 -10.88 -5.22
N PHE A 93 16.73 -9.60 -4.98
CA PHE A 93 17.26 -8.47 -5.74
C PHE A 93 18.79 -8.47 -5.75
N GLY A 94 19.37 -8.17 -6.93
CA GLY A 94 20.82 -8.19 -7.12
C GLY A 94 21.44 -9.58 -7.29
N GLN A 95 20.67 -10.66 -7.02
CA GLN A 95 21.12 -12.04 -7.23
C GLN A 95 20.38 -12.71 -8.40
N ALA A 96 19.05 -12.79 -8.31
CA ALA A 96 18.20 -13.49 -9.29
C ALA A 96 17.09 -12.60 -9.88
N MET A 97 16.92 -11.39 -9.34
CA MET A 97 15.88 -10.45 -9.74
C MET A 97 16.47 -9.13 -10.24
N SER A 98 15.98 -8.66 -11.39
CA SER A 98 16.37 -7.36 -11.97
C SER A 98 15.67 -6.19 -11.27
N PRO A 99 16.24 -4.97 -11.32
CA PRO A 99 15.58 -3.77 -10.78
C PRO A 99 14.17 -3.53 -11.34
N ALA A 100 13.98 -3.81 -12.63
CA ALA A 100 12.70 -3.66 -13.31
C ALA A 100 11.66 -4.67 -12.80
N ALA A 101 12.07 -5.92 -12.56
CA ALA A 101 11.20 -6.94 -11.98
C ALA A 101 10.81 -6.56 -10.54
N ALA A 102 11.77 -6.18 -9.70
CA ALA A 102 11.50 -5.77 -8.32
C ALA A 102 10.55 -4.55 -8.25
N THR A 103 10.79 -3.54 -9.09
CA THR A 103 9.90 -2.37 -9.21
C THR A 103 8.48 -2.77 -9.61
N THR A 104 8.34 -3.76 -10.49
CA THR A 104 7.03 -4.26 -10.94
C THR A 104 6.30 -4.94 -9.78
N GLU A 105 6.97 -5.83 -9.04
CA GLU A 105 6.38 -6.52 -7.88
C GLU A 105 5.90 -5.53 -6.81
N ILE A 106 6.71 -4.51 -6.48
CA ILE A 106 6.36 -3.48 -5.50
C ILE A 106 5.10 -2.71 -5.93
N ARG A 107 5.07 -2.24 -7.18
CA ARG A 107 3.94 -1.46 -7.69
C ARG A 107 2.69 -2.32 -7.81
N GLN A 108 2.84 -3.59 -8.20
CA GLN A 108 1.74 -4.54 -8.31
C GLN A 108 1.15 -4.85 -6.94
N TRP A 109 1.98 -5.04 -5.91
CA TRP A 109 1.51 -5.23 -4.54
C TRP A 109 0.63 -4.06 -4.10
N ALA A 110 1.10 -2.83 -4.24
CA ALA A 110 0.35 -1.66 -3.79
C ALA A 110 -0.98 -1.49 -4.53
N LYS A 111 -0.97 -1.75 -5.84
CA LYS A 111 -2.17 -1.73 -6.67
C LYS A 111 -3.20 -2.74 -6.18
N LEU A 112 -2.80 -4.01 -6.04
CA LEU A 112 -3.71 -5.11 -5.73
C LEU A 112 -4.23 -5.07 -4.30
N TYR A 113 -3.37 -4.79 -3.32
CA TYR A 113 -3.69 -4.98 -1.91
C TYR A 113 -4.16 -3.70 -1.20
N ILE A 114 -3.81 -2.53 -1.74
CA ILE A 114 -4.25 -1.23 -1.21
C ILE A 114 -5.24 -0.62 -2.20
N PHE A 115 -4.76 -0.02 -3.28
CA PHE A 115 -5.53 0.94 -4.07
C PHE A 115 -6.82 0.34 -4.66
N GLU A 116 -6.73 -0.84 -5.29
CA GLU A 116 -7.92 -1.49 -5.86
C GLU A 116 -8.88 -2.00 -4.78
N GLU A 117 -8.38 -2.45 -3.62
CA GLU A 117 -9.24 -2.90 -2.53
C GLU A 117 -9.96 -1.74 -1.84
N ASP A 118 -9.27 -0.62 -1.67
CA ASP A 118 -9.85 0.61 -1.11
C ASP A 118 -10.97 1.18 -1.97
N LEU A 119 -10.81 1.17 -3.29
CA LEU A 119 -11.86 1.58 -4.23
C LEU A 119 -13.13 0.72 -4.11
N LYS A 120 -13.02 -0.51 -3.59
CA LYS A 120 -14.15 -1.41 -3.44
C LYS A 120 -14.86 -1.25 -2.07
N CYS A 121 -14.32 -0.45 -1.14
CA CYS A 121 -14.91 -0.22 0.17
C CYS A 121 -15.85 1.01 0.15
N SER A 122 -17.16 0.79 -0.03
CA SER A 122 -18.14 1.89 -0.13
C SER A 122 -18.64 2.44 1.22
N VAL A 123 -18.31 1.79 2.34
CA VAL A 123 -18.94 2.08 3.64
C VAL A 123 -18.17 3.09 4.48
N CYS A 124 -16.87 3.24 4.25
CA CYS A 124 -16.03 4.15 5.02
C CYS A 124 -16.26 5.65 4.73
N ALA A 125 -17.06 5.96 3.72
CA ALA A 125 -17.52 7.33 3.42
C ALA A 125 -18.64 7.82 4.36
N ARG A 126 -19.40 6.93 5.01
CA ARG A 126 -20.65 7.28 5.71
C ARG A 126 -20.47 8.01 7.05
N ASP A 127 -19.30 7.93 7.68
CA ASP A 127 -19.06 8.47 9.04
C ASP A 127 -18.75 9.98 9.06
N ILE A 128 -18.38 10.60 7.94
CA ILE A 128 -18.00 12.03 7.91
C ILE A 128 -19.23 12.93 8.03
N SER A 129 -20.35 12.52 7.43
CA SER A 129 -21.58 13.32 7.46
C SER A 129 -22.25 13.39 8.83
N LYS A 130 -22.02 12.40 9.71
CA LYS A 130 -22.66 12.34 11.04
C LYS A 130 -21.94 13.12 12.14
N LYS A 131 -20.68 13.53 11.94
CA LYS A 131 -19.96 14.39 12.89
C LYS A 131 -20.10 15.88 12.59
N LEU A 132 -20.76 16.23 11.49
CA LEU A 132 -21.03 17.61 11.05
C LEU A 132 -22.52 17.98 11.15
N SER A 133 -23.35 17.14 11.78
CA SER A 133 -24.76 17.43 12.08
C SER A 133 -25.00 17.54 13.58
#